data_AF-A0A1I4B9X9-F1
#
_entry.id   AF-A0A1I4B9X9-F1
#
_cell.length_a   1.000
_cell.length_b   1.000
_cell.length_c   1.000
_cell.angle_alpha   90.00
_cell.angle_beta   90.00
_cell.angle_gamma   90.00
#
_symmetry.space_group_name_H-M   'P 1'
#
loop_
_entity.id
_entity.type
_entity.pdbx_description
1 polymer ?
#
loop_
_entity_poly.entity_id
_entity_poly.type
_entity_poly.pdbx_seq_one_letter_code
_entity_poly.pdbx_strand_id
1 'polypeptide(L)' 'MNESNLTISRIIKSDELSKEVDAAEAAKFIGVTVSTLAAWRCTKKQNIPFYKIGSKVRYKISDLVAWKEEQRVC' A
#
# COMPACT_ATOMS: atom_id res chain seq x y z
N MET A 1 19.90 25.02 13.81
CA MET A 1 18.92 24.27 13.00
C MET A 1 19.57 22.95 12.63
N ASN A 2 19.05 21.84 13.14
CA ASN A 2 19.79 20.59 13.31
C ASN A 2 19.48 19.60 12.18
N GLU A 3 20.45 19.42 11.28
CA GLU A 3 20.40 18.45 10.17
C GLU A 3 20.15 17.01 10.64
N SER A 4 20.46 16.70 11.90
CA SER A 4 20.23 15.39 12.55
C SER A 4 18.75 15.03 12.76
N ASN A 5 17.84 16.00 12.94
CA ASN A 5 16.41 15.70 13.02
C ASN A 5 15.78 15.44 11.64
N LEU A 6 16.35 16.03 10.59
CA LEU A 6 15.94 15.82 9.20
C LEU A 6 16.35 14.42 8.69
N THR A 7 17.51 13.91 9.10
CA THR A 7 17.95 12.56 8.75
C THR A 7 17.16 11.47 9.48
N ILE A 8 16.93 11.63 10.79
CA ILE A 8 16.12 10.67 11.57
C ILE A 8 14.68 10.60 11.04
N SER A 9 14.04 11.73 10.78
CA SER A 9 12.68 11.75 10.23
C SER A 9 12.58 11.13 8.82
N ARG A 10 13.61 11.30 7.97
CA ARG A 10 13.68 10.67 6.64
C ARG A 10 13.87 9.16 6.71
N ILE A 11 14.66 8.65 7.66
CA ILE A 11 14.85 7.21 7.88
C ILE A 11 13.53 6.58 8.38
N ILE A 12 12.88 7.17 9.38
CA ILE A 12 11.60 6.68 9.91
C ILE A 12 10.50 6.67 8.83
N LYS A 13 10.42 7.72 8.00
CA LYS A 13 9.48 7.77 6.85
C LYS A 13 9.70 6.65 5.84
N SER A 14 10.97 6.29 5.61
CA SER A 14 11.34 5.31 4.59
C SER A 14 10.95 3.89 5.00
N ASP A 15 11.06 3.59 6.29
CA ASP A 15 10.63 2.31 6.87
C ASP A 15 9.10 2.12 6.77
N GLU A 16 8.35 3.19 7.07
CA GLU A 16 6.88 3.18 7.04
C GLU A 16 6.31 2.93 5.63
N LEU A 17 7.00 3.38 4.58
CA LEU A 17 6.58 3.16 3.19
C LEU A 17 6.94 1.76 2.67
N SER A 18 7.97 1.12 3.25
CA SER A 18 8.32 -0.26 2.94
C SER A 18 7.50 -1.28 3.73
N LYS A 19 6.68 -0.82 4.67
CA LYS A 19 5.83 -1.67 5.48
C LYS A 19 4.82 -2.43 4.62
N GLU A 20 4.69 -3.72 4.90
CA GLU A 20 3.73 -4.61 4.27
C GLU A 20 2.51 -4.75 5.17
N VAL A 21 1.33 -4.51 4.61
CA VAL A 21 0.04 -4.59 5.30
C VAL A 21 -0.79 -5.75 4.77
N ASP A 22 -1.65 -6.31 5.59
CA ASP A 22 -2.62 -7.33 5.13
C ASP A 22 -3.74 -6.72 4.29
N ALA A 23 -4.49 -7.59 3.61
CA ALA A 23 -5.59 -7.18 2.74
C ALA A 23 -6.68 -6.38 3.48
N ALA A 24 -6.87 -6.61 4.79
CA ALA A 24 -7.84 -5.88 5.60
C ALA A 24 -7.39 -4.44 5.86
N GLU A 25 -6.15 -4.27 6.30
CA GLU A 25 -5.52 -2.96 6.45
C GLU A 25 -5.42 -2.21 5.12
N ALA A 26 -5.01 -2.87 4.04
CA ALA A 26 -4.93 -2.28 2.71
C ALA A 26 -6.30 -1.78 2.21
N ALA A 27 -7.36 -2.57 2.44
CA ALA A 27 -8.72 -2.18 2.10
C ALA A 27 -9.15 -0.91 2.85
N LYS A 28 -8.86 -0.86 4.16
CA LYS A 28 -9.13 0.31 5.00
C LYS A 28 -8.33 1.54 4.56
N PHE A 29 -7.08 1.36 4.14
CA PHE A 29 -6.21 2.43 3.67
C PHE A 29 -6.73 3.07 2.37
N ILE A 30 -7.15 2.24 1.41
CA ILE A 30 -7.70 2.72 0.13
C ILE A 30 -9.14 3.24 0.32
N GLY A 31 -9.89 2.68 1.27
CA GLY A 31 -11.31 3.00 1.49
C GLY A 31 -12.26 2.07 0.71
N VAL A 32 -11.86 0.83 0.44
CA VAL A 32 -12.67 -0.20 -0.24
C VAL A 32 -12.90 -1.39 0.68
N THR A 33 -13.72 -2.35 0.25
CA THR A 33 -13.91 -3.61 1.00
C THR A 33 -12.84 -4.63 0.64
N VAL A 34 -12.54 -5.56 1.56
CA VAL A 34 -11.62 -6.68 1.31
C VAL A 34 -12.12 -7.56 0.16
N SER A 35 -13.44 -7.72 0.04
CA SER A 35 -14.08 -8.44 -1.07
C SER A 35 -13.82 -7.76 -2.41
N THR A 36 -13.85 -6.43 -2.47
CA THR A 36 -13.50 -5.64 -3.65
C THR A 36 -12.04 -5.88 -4.07
N LEU A 37 -11.09 -5.88 -3.11
CA LEU A 37 -9.70 -6.22 -3.39
C LEU A 37 -9.53 -7.67 -3.87
N ALA A 38 -10.33 -8.61 -3.39
CA ALA A 38 -10.34 -9.99 -3.89
C ALA A 38 -10.87 -10.06 -5.32
N ALA A 39 -11.98 -9.36 -5.62
CA ALA A 39 -12.54 -9.26 -6.95
C ALA A 39 -11.54 -8.63 -7.95
N TRP A 40 -10.78 -7.61 -7.55
CA TRP A 40 -9.73 -7.02 -8.38
C TRP A 40 -8.60 -7.99 -8.69
N ARG A 41 -8.17 -8.80 -7.71
CA ARG A 41 -7.18 -9.87 -7.93
C ARG A 41 -7.65 -10.90 -8.97
N CYS A 42 -8.93 -11.29 -8.91
CA CYS A 42 -9.51 -12.25 -9.85
C CYS A 42 -9.72 -11.66 -11.25
N THR A 43 -10.28 -10.45 -11.31
CA THR A 43 -10.66 -9.80 -12.58
C THR A 43 -9.47 -9.17 -13.29
N LYS A 44 -8.36 -8.91 -12.57
CA LYS A 44 -7.18 -8.15 -13.04
C LYS A 44 -7.50 -6.75 -13.59
N LYS A 45 -8.68 -6.21 -13.24
CA LYS A 45 -9.16 -4.90 -13.72
C LYS A 45 -8.36 -3.73 -13.14
N GLN A 46 -7.88 -3.90 -11.91
CA GLN A 46 -7.08 -2.93 -11.16
C GLN A 46 -5.88 -3.72 -10.63
N ASN A 47 -4.70 -3.50 -11.23
CA ASN A 47 -3.51 -4.31 -10.95
C ASN A 47 -2.63 -3.64 -9.89
N ILE A 48 -2.99 -3.82 -8.62
CA ILE A 48 -2.16 -3.41 -7.49
C ILE A 48 -1.16 -4.53 -7.19
N PRO A 49 0.16 -4.27 -7.19
CA PRO A 49 1.15 -5.27 -6.80
C PRO A 49 0.87 -5.84 -5.40
N PHE A 50 0.98 -7.16 -5.26
CA PHE A 50 0.78 -7.83 -3.98
C PHE A 50 1.74 -9.00 -3.84
N TYR A 51 2.12 -9.29 -2.60
CA TYR A 51 2.88 -10.47 -2.25
C TYR A 51 1.92 -11.60 -1.89
N LYS A 52 2.07 -12.75 -2.55
CA LYS A 52 1.34 -13.98 -2.22
C LYS A 52 2.28 -14.91 -1.47
N ILE A 53 2.10 -15.02 -0.16
CA ILE A 53 2.88 -15.88 0.73
C ILE A 53 1.97 -17.01 1.20
N GLY A 54 1.95 -18.11 0.45
CA GLY A 54 1.02 -19.21 0.66
C GLY A 54 -0.44 -18.79 0.45
N SER A 55 -1.26 -18.90 1.49
CA SER A 55 -2.65 -18.42 1.52
C SER A 55 -2.79 -16.94 1.91
N LYS A 56 -1.73 -16.32 2.45
CA LYS A 56 -1.74 -14.93 2.89
C LYS A 56 -1.40 -14.00 1.74
N VAL A 57 -2.10 -12.86 1.70
CA VAL A 57 -1.86 -11.79 0.73
C VAL A 57 -1.49 -10.52 1.48
N ARG A 58 -0.36 -9.94 1.11
CA ARG A 58 0.19 -8.71 1.66
C ARG A 58 0.35 -7.66 0.57
N TYR A 59 0.22 -6.39 0.95
CA TYR A 59 0.36 -5.24 0.07
C TYR A 59 1.41 -4.31 0.64
N LYS A 60 2.21 -3.70 -0.24
CA LYS A 60 3.15 -2.66 0.18
C LYS A 60 2.45 -1.32 0.22
N ILE A 61 2.65 -0.54 1.28
CA ILE A 61 1.99 0.77 1.42
C ILE A 61 2.39 1.70 0.26
N SER A 62 3.65 1.68 -0.19
CA SER A 62 4.10 2.45 -1.37
C SER A 62 3.23 2.23 -2.59
N ASP A 63 2.86 0.98 -2.84
CA ASP A 63 2.15 0.58 -4.06
C ASP A 63 0.68 0.97 -3.97
N LEU A 64 0.09 0.91 -2.76
CA LEU A 64 -1.27 1.39 -2.50
C LEU A 64 -1.37 2.91 -2.70
N VAL A 65 -0.35 3.66 -2.28
CA VAL A 65 -0.29 5.12 -2.48
C VAL A 65 -0.12 5.46 -3.95
N ALA A 66 0.82 4.81 -4.64
CA ALA A 66 1.06 5.03 -6.07
C ALA A 66 -0.22 4.76 -6.89
N TRP A 67 -0.90 3.66 -6.58
CA TRP A 67 -2.17 3.33 -7.20
C TRP A 67 -3.25 4.39 -6.95
N LYS A 68 -3.35 4.91 -5.72
CA LYS A 68 -4.34 5.95 -5.37
C LYS A 68 -4.09 7.24 -6.15
N GLU A 69 -2.82 7.61 -6.33
CA GLU A 69 -2.46 8.78 -7.14
C GLU A 69 -2.75 8.55 -8.63
N GLU A 70 -2.58 7.32 -9.14
CA GLU A 70 -2.93 6.96 -10.51
C GLU A 70 -4.46 7.01 -10.77
N GLN A 71 -5.28 6.71 -9.76
CA GLN A 71 -6.74 6.84 -9.86
C GLN A 71 -7.24 8.28 -9.66
N ARG A 72 -6.34 9.24 -9.40
CA ARG A 72 -6.72 10.64 -9.23
C ARG A 72 -7.07 11.24 -10.60
N VAL A 73 -8.35 11.54 -10.80
CA VAL A 73 -8.83 12.24 -11.99
C VAL A 73 -8.82 13.75 -11.71
N CYS A 74 -8.40 14.54 -12.71
CA CYS A 74 -8.31 16.00 -12.65
C CYS A 74 -9.67 16.69 -12.73
#